data_AF-A0A072TKJ2-F1
#
_entry.id   AF-A0A072TKJ2-F1
#
_cell.length_a   1.000
_cell.length_b   1.000
_cell.length_c   1.000
_cell.angle_alpha   90.00
_cell.angle_beta   90.00
_cell.angle_gamma   90.00
#
_symmetry.space_group_name_H-M   'P 1'
#
loop_
_entity.id
_entity.type
_entity.pdbx_description
1 polymer ?
#
loop_
_entity_poly.entity_id
_entity_poly.type
_entity_poly.pdbx_seq_one_letter_code
_entity_poly.pdbx_strand_id
1 'polypeptide(L)' 'MAWKTLFVLCFFLIAALSSQEGVVKVEECEKPSALFSGVCVDKPANQQCDYLCRKGEKLLSGSCKNKKCVCVC' A
#
# COMPACT_ATOMS: atom_id res chain seq x y z
N MET A 1 -49.24 -5.18 8.38
CA MET A 1 -48.58 -4.48 7.26
C MET A 1 -47.17 -3.97 7.60
N ALA A 2 -46.83 -3.74 8.88
CA ALA A 2 -45.52 -3.22 9.33
C ALA A 2 -44.29 -4.14 9.12
N TRP A 3 -44.48 -5.45 8.93
CA TRP A 3 -43.36 -6.39 8.79
C TRP A 3 -42.64 -6.25 7.43
N LYS A 4 -43.38 -5.97 6.35
CA LYS A 4 -42.78 -5.80 5.01
C LYS A 4 -41.89 -4.57 4.93
N THR A 5 -42.25 -3.48 5.60
CA THR A 5 -41.44 -2.26 5.67
C THR A 5 -40.16 -2.45 6.48
N LEU A 6 -40.22 -3.21 7.58
CA LEU A 6 -39.02 -3.55 8.37
C LEU A 6 -38.00 -4.35 7.56
N PHE A 7 -38.45 -5.34 6.79
CA PHE A 7 -37.55 -6.14 5.94
C PHE A 7 -36.89 -5.30 4.84
N VAL A 8 -37.64 -4.41 4.20
CA VAL A 8 -37.12 -3.54 3.14
C VAL A 8 -36.08 -2.56 3.70
N LEU A 9 -36.36 -1.93 4.85
CA LEU A 9 -35.41 -1.03 5.51
C LEU A 9 -34.11 -1.74 5.91
N CYS A 10 -34.20 -2.96 6.45
CA CYS A 10 -33.01 -3.77 6.76
C CYS A 10 -32.18 -4.04 5.50
N PHE A 11 -32.81 -4.43 4.40
CA PHE A 11 -32.10 -4.68 3.15
C PHE A 11 -31.41 -3.43 2.60
N PHE A 12 -32.07 -2.27 2.66
CA PHE A 12 -31.48 -0.99 2.24
C PHE A 12 -30.28 -0.58 3.11
N LEU A 13 -30.36 -0.79 4.42
CA LEU A 13 -29.26 -0.48 5.33
C LEU A 13 -28.04 -1.37 5.07
N ILE A 14 -28.23 -2.68 4.85
CA ILE A 14 -27.13 -3.60 4.54
C ILE A 14 -26.45 -3.22 3.22
N ALA A 15 -27.22 -2.90 2.18
CA ALA A 15 -26.68 -2.47 0.90
C ALA A 15 -25.90 -1.14 0.98
N ALA A 16 -26.34 -0.21 1.84
CA ALA A 16 -25.65 1.05 2.07
C ALA A 16 -24.30 0.85 2.79
N LEU A 17 -24.21 -0.08 3.75
CA LEU A 17 -22.95 -0.38 4.43
C LEU A 17 -21.89 -0.97 3.48
N SER A 18 -22.29 -1.81 2.52
CA SER A 18 -21.37 -2.41 1.55
C SER A 18 -20.72 -1.40 0.59
N SER A 19 -21.20 -0.15 0.52
CA SER A 19 -20.63 0.89 -0.35
C SER A 19 -19.53 1.73 0.33
N GLN A 20 -19.29 1.57 1.64
CA GLN A 20 -18.27 2.33 2.38
C GLN A 20 -16.89 1.64 2.42
N GLU A 21 -16.74 0.47 1.82
CA GLU A 21 -15.43 -0.19 1.63
C GLU A 21 -14.68 0.45 0.44
N GLY A 22 -14.69 1.78 0.38
CA GLY A 22 -13.76 2.53 -0.44
C GLY A 22 -12.39 2.36 0.20
N VAL A 23 -11.67 1.30 -0.19
CA VAL A 23 -10.25 1.13 0.05
C VAL A 23 -9.60 2.43 -0.40
N VAL A 24 -9.24 3.27 0.57
CA VAL A 24 -8.41 4.45 0.33
C VAL A 24 -7.11 3.86 -0.19
N LYS A 25 -6.97 3.81 -1.52
CA LYS A 25 -5.69 3.65 -2.18
C LYS A 25 -4.92 4.90 -1.83
N VAL A 26 -4.27 4.88 -0.66
CA VAL A 26 -3.16 5.77 -0.38
C VAL A 26 -2.19 5.48 -1.52
N GLU A 27 -2.06 6.41 -2.46
CA GLU A 27 -0.96 6.34 -3.43
C GLU A 27 0.32 6.27 -2.59
N GLU A 28 0.89 5.07 -2.50
CA GLU A 28 2.19 4.88 -1.86
C GLU A 28 3.19 5.76 -2.60
N CYS A 29 3.79 6.68 -1.86
CA CYS A 29 4.82 7.56 -2.39
C CYS A 29 6.05 6.70 -2.69
N GLU A 30 6.40 6.56 -3.97
CA GLU A 30 7.57 5.79 -4.38
C GLU A 30 8.63 6.71 -5.00
N LYS A 31 9.85 6.65 -4.46
CA LYS A 31 11.00 7.37 -5.03
C LYS A 31 12.21 6.45 -5.20
N PRO A 32 13.06 6.66 -6.21
CA PRO A 32 14.32 5.93 -6.31
C PRO A 32 15.23 6.28 -5.13
N SER A 33 15.96 5.29 -4.62
CA SER A 33 16.97 5.51 -3.58
C SER A 33 18.13 6.36 -4.12
N ALA A 34 18.55 7.37 -3.34
CA ALA A 34 19.73 8.18 -3.66
C ALA A 34 21.04 7.54 -3.20
N LEU A 35 20.97 6.59 -2.26
CA LEU A 35 22.14 5.96 -1.63
C LEU A 35 22.47 4.58 -2.20
N PHE A 36 21.49 3.92 -2.83
CA PHE A 36 21.71 2.61 -3.43
C PHE A 36 22.40 2.74 -4.79
N SER A 37 23.51 2.01 -4.95
CA SER A 37 24.25 1.92 -6.22
C SER A 37 24.33 0.48 -6.71
N GLY A 38 24.17 0.27 -8.02
CA GLY A 38 24.28 -1.05 -8.65
C GLY A 38 22.93 -1.62 -9.09
N VAL A 39 22.94 -2.90 -9.47
CA VAL A 39 21.77 -3.60 -10.01
C VAL A 39 21.01 -4.28 -8.86
N CYS A 40 19.74 -3.93 -8.69
CA CYS A 40 18.87 -4.47 -7.65
C CYS A 40 18.06 -5.65 -8.21
N VAL A 41 18.57 -6.87 -8.09
CA VAL A 41 17.91 -8.09 -8.63
C VAL A 41 17.84 -9.25 -7.63
N ASP A 42 18.84 -9.36 -6.76
CA ASP A 42 18.93 -10.47 -5.82
C ASP A 42 18.35 -10.14 -4.45
N LYS A 43 17.99 -11.18 -3.68
CA LYS A 43 17.54 -11.05 -2.28
C LYS A 43 18.47 -10.19 -1.40
N PRO A 44 19.81 -10.39 -1.39
CA PRO A 44 20.71 -9.53 -0.62
C PRO A 44 20.65 -8.06 -1.06
N ALA A 45 20.55 -7.78 -2.36
CA ALA A 45 20.41 -6.42 -2.88
C ALA A 45 19.10 -5.78 -2.42
N ASN A 46 18.01 -6.55 -2.38
CA ASN A 46 16.72 -6.08 -1.86
C ASN A 46 16.78 -5.76 -0.36
N GLN A 47 17.45 -6.60 0.45
CA GLN A 47 17.66 -6.32 1.88
C GLN A 47 18.52 -5.09 2.12
N GLN A 48 19.57 -4.91 1.32
CA GLN A 48 20.40 -3.72 1.36
C GLN A 48 19.61 -2.47 0.96
N CYS A 49 18.77 -2.57 -0.07
CA CYS A 49 17.85 -1.51 -0.49
C CYS A 49 16.92 -1.09 0.66
N ASP A 50 16.21 -2.03 1.29
CA ASP A 50 15.32 -1.73 2.42
C ASP A 50 16.08 -1.10 3.60
N TYR A 51 17.26 -1.62 3.93
CA TYR A 51 18.12 -1.06 4.97
C TYR A 51 18.51 0.40 4.67
N LEU A 52 18.94 0.71 3.44
CA LEU A 52 19.33 2.06 3.05
C LEU A 52 18.15 3.02 3.05
N CYS A 53 17.00 2.61 2.52
CA CYS A 53 15.77 3.42 2.55
C CYS A 53 15.38 3.76 4.00
N ARG A 54 15.36 2.77 4.90
CA ARG A 54 14.97 2.98 6.31
C ARG A 54 16.00 3.75 7.12
N LYS A 55 17.28 3.38 7.03
CA LYS A 55 18.34 3.89 7.92
C LYS A 55 19.07 5.08 7.35
N GLY A 56 19.37 5.05 6.05
CA GLY A 56 20.06 6.12 5.33
C GLY A 56 19.14 7.27 4.96
N GLU A 57 17.99 6.97 4.34
CA GLU A 57 17.09 8.00 3.81
C GLU A 57 15.89 8.33 4.71
N LYS A 58 15.73 7.62 5.83
CA LYS A 58 14.63 7.81 6.82
C LYS A 58 13.22 7.62 6.23
N LEU A 59 13.08 6.62 5.36
CA LEU A 59 11.83 6.26 4.69
C LEU A 59 11.22 5.00 5.31
N LEU A 60 9.98 4.66 4.91
CA LEU A 60 9.23 3.56 5.51
C LEU A 60 9.80 2.19 5.15
N SER A 61 10.14 1.98 3.87
CA SER A 61 10.69 0.72 3.37
C SER A 61 11.39 0.89 2.03
N GLY A 62 12.03 -0.17 1.54
CA GLY A 62 12.63 -0.21 0.21
C GLY A 62 12.49 -1.57 -0.46
N SER A 63 12.37 -1.58 -1.80
CA SER A 63 12.38 -2.80 -2.59
C SER A 63 13.02 -2.62 -3.96
N CYS A 64 13.53 -3.71 -4.53
CA CYS A 64 14.00 -3.74 -5.91
C CYS A 64 12.81 -3.71 -6.88
N LYS A 65 12.72 -2.66 -7.69
CA LYS A 65 11.80 -2.57 -8.83
C LYS A 65 12.56 -2.19 -10.10
N ASN A 66 12.32 -2.91 -11.19
CA ASN A 66 12.96 -2.64 -12.49
C ASN A 66 14.50 -2.52 -12.41
N LYS A 67 15.14 -3.42 -11.66
CA LYS A 67 16.60 -3.44 -11.42
C LYS A 67 17.14 -2.24 -10.61
N LYS A 68 16.27 -1.40 -10.05
CA LYS A 68 16.61 -0.24 -9.22
C LYS A 68 16.04 -0.40 -7.80
N CYS A 69 16.67 0.23 -6.83
CA CYS A 69 16.12 0.34 -5.49
C CYS A 69 15.10 1.48 -5.43
N VAL A 70 13.88 1.18 -5.01
CA VAL A 70 12.78 2.13 -4.83
C VAL A 70 12.39 2.13 -3.37
N CYS A 71 12.35 3.31 -2.77
CA CYS A 71 11.95 3.54 -1.40
C CYS A 71 10.50 4.04 -1.33
N VAL A 72 9.80 3.63 -0.27
CA VAL A 72 8.44 4.07 0.05
C VAL A 72 8.49 5.18 1.09
N CYS A 73 7.90 6.33 0.77
CA CYS A 73 7.55 7.38 1.73
C CYS A 73 6.22 7.03 2.41
#